data_AF-A0A5I0FP37-F1
#
_entry.id   AF-A0A5I0FP37-F1
#
_cell.length_a   1.000
_cell.length_b   1.000
_cell.length_c   1.000
_cell.angle_alpha   90.00
_cell.angle_beta   90.00
_cell.angle_gamma   90.00
#
_symmetry.space_group_name_H-M   'P 1'
#
loop_
_entity.id
_entity.type
_entity.pdbx_description
1 polymer ?
#
loop_
_entity_poly.entity_id
_entity_poly.type
_entity_poly.pdbx_seq_one_letter_code
_entity_poly.pdbx_strand_id
1 'polypeptide(L)'
;MHRIDTPTAQKDKFGQGKNGFTNGDPATGRRATDLNSDMWDAVQEEVCTVIEAAGIQLSKGEHTQLHAAIGRLIDEQVKTRLEKNQNGADIPNKPLFLQNVGLGETINLAAGALQKSQ
;
A
#
# COMPACT_ATOMS: atom_id res chain seq x y z
N MET A 1 14.06 5.25 -6.56
CA MET A 1 14.95 4.30 -7.27
C MET A 1 15.77 5.04 -8.33
N HIS A 2 17.08 4.78 -8.38
CA HIS A 2 17.97 5.32 -9.41
C HIS A 2 17.91 4.47 -10.71
N ARG A 3 18.39 5.00 -11.84
CA ARG A 3 18.49 4.24 -13.11
C ARG A 3 19.90 3.66 -13.25
N ILE A 4 20.04 2.55 -13.95
CA ILE A 4 21.37 1.99 -14.23
C ILE A 4 22.21 2.95 -15.07
N ASP A 5 23.42 3.21 -14.62
CA ASP A 5 24.35 4.22 -15.15
C ASP A 5 25.76 3.66 -15.37
N THR A 6 25.94 2.34 -15.26
CA THR A 6 27.20 1.67 -15.59
C THR A 6 27.58 1.90 -17.05
N PRO A 7 28.87 1.88 -17.43
CA PRO A 7 29.30 2.10 -18.82
C PRO A 7 28.68 1.14 -19.84
N THR A 8 28.25 -0.04 -19.40
CA THR A 8 27.58 -1.07 -20.21
C THR A 8 26.05 -0.92 -20.28
N ALA A 9 25.48 0.10 -19.64
CA ALA A 9 24.06 0.39 -19.73
C ALA A 9 23.66 0.74 -21.17
N GLN A 10 22.45 0.35 -21.58
CA GLN A 10 21.89 0.82 -22.83
C GLN A 10 21.48 2.27 -22.70
N LYS A 11 22.20 3.16 -23.39
CA LYS A 11 21.87 4.58 -23.44
C LYS A 11 20.46 4.80 -24.01
N ASP A 12 19.71 5.68 -23.36
CA ASP A 12 18.41 6.19 -23.83
C ASP A 12 17.35 5.12 -24.18
N LYS A 13 17.44 3.90 -23.59
CA LYS A 13 16.52 2.78 -23.88
C LYS A 13 15.03 3.16 -23.71
N PHE A 14 14.73 4.05 -22.76
CA PHE A 14 13.37 4.49 -22.45
C PHE A 14 13.15 5.98 -22.77
N GLY A 15 13.95 6.56 -23.66
CA GLY A 15 13.94 7.99 -24.01
C GLY A 15 15.19 8.73 -23.53
N GLN A 16 15.31 10.01 -23.90
CA GLN A 16 16.49 10.83 -23.61
C GLN A 16 16.82 10.86 -22.10
N GLY A 17 18.06 10.54 -21.74
CA GLY A 17 18.58 10.43 -20.38
C GLY A 17 18.11 9.19 -19.61
N LYS A 18 17.34 8.28 -20.24
CA LYS A 18 16.71 7.14 -19.56
C LYS A 18 17.35 5.83 -19.98
N ASN A 19 18.54 5.59 -19.43
CA ASN A 19 19.28 4.35 -19.63
C ASN A 19 18.52 3.13 -19.11
N GLY A 20 18.86 1.94 -19.62
CA GLY A 20 18.28 0.67 -19.22
C GLY A 20 19.17 -0.54 -19.43
N PHE A 21 18.73 -1.70 -18.96
CA PHE A 21 19.47 -2.96 -19.08
C PHE A 21 19.48 -3.51 -20.51
N THR A 22 20.56 -4.19 -20.87
CA THR A 22 20.70 -5.00 -22.09
C THR A 22 21.36 -6.34 -21.76
N ASN A 23 20.98 -7.39 -22.47
CA ASN A 23 21.64 -8.70 -22.38
C ASN A 23 22.98 -8.73 -23.13
N GLY A 24 23.36 -7.61 -23.75
CA GLY A 24 24.46 -7.58 -24.71
C GLY A 24 24.05 -8.22 -26.03
N ASP A 25 25.02 -8.32 -26.92
CA ASP A 25 24.92 -9.00 -28.21
C ASP A 25 26.32 -9.48 -28.62
N PRO A 26 26.60 -10.80 -28.50
CA PRO A 26 27.89 -11.36 -28.87
C PRO A 26 28.26 -11.15 -30.35
N ALA A 27 27.27 -11.07 -31.25
CA ALA A 27 27.52 -10.90 -32.68
C ALA A 27 28.07 -9.50 -33.01
N THR A 28 27.71 -8.50 -32.22
CA THR A 28 28.18 -7.10 -32.35
C THR A 28 29.24 -6.73 -31.31
N GLY A 29 29.66 -7.67 -30.46
CA GLY A 29 30.62 -7.43 -29.37
C GLY A 29 30.05 -6.57 -28.23
N ARG A 30 28.73 -6.36 -28.18
CA ARG A 30 28.09 -5.57 -27.13
C ARG A 30 28.03 -6.37 -25.83
N ARG A 31 28.61 -5.83 -24.77
CA ARG A 31 28.54 -6.45 -23.43
C ARG A 31 27.15 -6.30 -22.82
N ALA A 32 26.77 -7.27 -21.98
CA ALA A 32 25.61 -7.15 -21.11
C ALA A 32 25.81 -6.04 -20.08
N THR A 33 24.72 -5.53 -19.52
CA THR A 33 24.78 -4.48 -18.50
C THR A 33 25.36 -5.03 -17.19
N ASP A 34 26.51 -4.50 -16.81
CA ASP A 34 27.11 -4.67 -15.49
C ASP A 34 26.21 -4.04 -14.42
N LEU A 35 26.10 -4.71 -13.28
CA LEU A 35 25.38 -4.26 -12.10
C LEU A 35 26.33 -3.52 -11.16
N ASN A 36 25.87 -2.45 -10.51
CA ASN A 36 26.63 -1.69 -9.51
C ASN A 36 25.91 -1.65 -8.16
N SER A 37 26.67 -1.27 -7.12
CA SER A 37 26.15 -1.10 -5.75
C SER A 37 25.01 -0.10 -5.72
N ASP A 38 25.19 1.07 -6.34
CA ASP A 38 24.25 2.19 -6.23
C ASP A 38 22.83 1.81 -6.68
N MET A 39 22.72 0.98 -7.72
CA MET A 39 21.43 0.46 -8.17
C MET A 39 20.83 -0.56 -7.19
N TRP A 40 21.63 -1.50 -6.67
CA TRP A 40 21.15 -2.54 -5.77
C TRP A 40 20.85 -2.02 -4.36
N ASP A 41 21.63 -1.07 -3.88
CA ASP A 41 21.37 -0.34 -2.64
C ASP A 41 20.04 0.42 -2.78
N ALA A 42 19.80 1.10 -3.92
CA ALA A 42 18.51 1.74 -4.16
C ALA A 42 17.34 0.73 -4.19
N VAL A 43 17.50 -0.45 -4.81
CA VAL A 43 16.47 -1.51 -4.76
C VAL A 43 16.20 -1.95 -3.33
N GLN A 44 17.28 -2.20 -2.56
CA GLN A 44 17.18 -2.65 -1.19
C GLN A 44 16.45 -1.61 -0.33
N GLU A 45 16.87 -0.35 -0.40
CA GLU A 45 16.30 0.71 0.43
C GLU A 45 14.82 0.98 0.10
N GLU A 46 14.38 0.82 -1.16
CA GLU A 46 12.95 0.91 -1.51
C GLU A 46 12.13 -0.21 -0.84
N VAL A 47 12.67 -1.43 -0.79
CA VAL A 47 12.01 -2.57 -0.11
C VAL A 47 12.05 -2.37 1.41
N CYS A 48 13.21 -1.99 1.96
CA CYS A 48 13.39 -1.73 3.38
C CYS A 48 12.46 -0.61 3.88
N THR A 49 12.35 0.48 3.12
CA THR A 49 11.47 1.62 3.46
C THR A 49 10.01 1.16 3.64
N VAL A 50 9.50 0.28 2.76
CA VAL A 50 8.13 -0.24 2.88
C VAL A 50 7.96 -1.08 4.16
N ILE A 51 8.96 -1.90 4.49
CA ILE A 51 8.95 -2.76 5.69
C ILE A 51 8.98 -1.92 6.97
N GLU A 52 9.87 -0.94 7.02
CA GLU A 52 10.02 -0.05 8.17
C GLU A 52 8.82 0.87 8.33
N ALA A 53 8.23 1.36 7.24
CA ALA A 53 6.98 2.14 7.26
C ALA A 53 5.81 1.33 7.85
N ALA A 54 5.80 0.01 7.66
CA ALA A 54 4.86 -0.89 8.32
C ALA A 54 5.20 -1.17 9.80
N GLY A 55 6.26 -0.56 10.35
CA GLY A 55 6.72 -0.76 11.72
C GLY A 55 7.29 -2.16 11.97
N ILE A 56 7.88 -2.78 10.95
CA ILE A 56 8.55 -4.09 11.04
C ILE A 56 10.06 -3.86 11.04
N GLN A 57 10.77 -4.47 11.99
CA GLN A 57 12.23 -4.42 12.04
C GLN A 57 12.85 -5.33 10.97
N LEU A 58 13.82 -4.84 10.20
CA LEU A 58 14.53 -5.61 9.19
C LEU A 58 15.29 -6.81 9.79
N SER A 59 15.21 -7.96 9.12
CA SER A 59 15.84 -9.22 9.53
C SER A 59 16.44 -9.92 8.31
N LYS A 60 17.77 -10.06 8.31
CA LYS A 60 18.54 -10.65 7.20
C LYS A 60 18.13 -12.08 6.84
N GLY A 61 17.60 -12.84 7.81
CA GLY A 61 17.16 -14.23 7.59
C GLY A 61 15.71 -14.37 7.14
N GLU A 62 14.96 -13.26 7.10
CA GLU A 62 13.52 -13.29 6.82
C GLU A 62 13.24 -12.78 5.42
N HIS A 63 12.70 -13.65 4.56
CA HIS A 63 12.43 -13.33 3.16
C HIS A 63 10.95 -13.05 2.87
N THR A 64 10.12 -12.93 3.91
CA THR A 64 8.69 -12.61 3.77
C THR A 64 8.31 -11.21 4.29
N GLN A 65 9.28 -10.41 4.72
CA GLN A 65 9.02 -9.12 5.38
C GLN A 65 8.23 -8.14 4.51
N LEU A 66 8.54 -8.04 3.21
CA LEU A 66 7.80 -7.16 2.30
C LEU A 66 6.33 -7.57 2.17
N HIS A 67 6.06 -8.88 2.11
CA HIS A 67 4.70 -9.41 2.08
C HIS A 67 3.95 -9.06 3.37
N ALA A 68 4.57 -9.28 4.53
CA ALA A 68 3.98 -8.92 5.82
C ALA A 68 3.72 -7.40 5.95
N ALA A 69 4.65 -6.58 5.45
CA ALA A 69 4.53 -5.12 5.47
C ALA A 69 3.33 -4.63 4.65
N ILE A 70 3.19 -5.12 3.41
CA ILE A 70 2.06 -4.78 2.54
C ILE A 70 0.74 -5.17 3.18
N GLY A 71 0.64 -6.38 3.73
CA GLY A 71 -0.56 -6.84 4.44
C GLY A 71 -0.94 -5.90 5.59
N ARG A 72 0.03 -5.59 6.46
CA ARG A 72 -0.20 -4.69 7.60
C ARG A 72 -0.62 -3.28 7.17
N LEU A 73 0.03 -2.71 6.15
CA LEU A 73 -0.32 -1.38 5.63
C LEU A 73 -1.74 -1.33 5.08
N ILE A 74 -2.18 -2.39 4.40
CA ILE A 74 -3.56 -2.51 3.91
C ILE A 74 -4.53 -2.64 5.09
N ASP A 75 -4.23 -3.50 6.07
CA ASP A 75 -5.11 -3.72 7.22
C ASP A 75 -5.32 -2.42 8.03
N GLU A 76 -4.26 -1.64 8.26
CA GLU A 76 -4.38 -0.33 8.93
C GLU A 76 -5.27 0.65 8.15
N GLN A 77 -5.20 0.65 6.81
CA GLN A 77 -6.10 1.48 6.00
C GLN A 77 -7.55 1.00 6.07
N VAL A 78 -7.80 -0.32 6.14
CA VAL A 78 -9.16 -0.89 6.16
C VAL A 78 -9.84 -0.68 7.51
N LYS A 79 -9.10 -0.61 8.63
CA LYS A 79 -9.64 -0.32 9.97
C LYS A 79 -10.42 1.00 10.07
N THR A 80 -10.26 1.91 9.10
CA THR A 80 -11.02 3.16 9.04
C THR A 80 -12.44 3.00 8.49
N ARG A 81 -12.83 1.80 8.05
CA ARG A 81 -14.12 1.50 7.41
C ARG A 81 -14.98 0.63 8.32
N LEU A 82 -16.29 0.64 8.07
CA LEU A 82 -17.22 -0.27 8.73
C LEU A 82 -17.13 -1.68 8.14
N GLU A 83 -17.00 -2.67 9.00
CA GLU A 83 -16.92 -4.09 8.68
C GLU A 83 -18.32 -4.69 8.49
N LYS A 84 -18.52 -5.41 7.38
CA LYS A 84 -19.86 -5.95 7.02
C LYS A 84 -20.37 -6.97 8.06
N ASN A 85 -19.51 -7.83 8.56
CA ASN A 85 -19.83 -8.85 9.55
C ASN A 85 -20.09 -8.28 10.95
N GLN A 86 -19.68 -7.02 11.23
CA GLN A 86 -19.99 -6.34 12.48
C GLN A 86 -21.41 -5.77 12.51
N ASN A 87 -22.10 -5.72 11.35
CA ASN A 87 -23.48 -5.25 11.24
C ASN A 87 -23.73 -3.89 11.95
N GLY A 88 -22.76 -2.96 11.88
CA GLY A 88 -22.85 -1.63 12.48
C GLY A 88 -22.50 -1.56 13.97
N ALA A 89 -22.09 -2.65 14.60
CA ALA A 89 -21.59 -2.65 15.99
C ALA A 89 -20.38 -1.72 16.17
N ASP A 90 -19.55 -1.63 15.14
CA ASP A 90 -18.34 -0.84 14.98
C ASP A 90 -18.57 0.64 14.63
N ILE A 91 -19.83 1.09 14.49
CA ILE A 91 -20.14 2.52 14.33
C ILE A 91 -19.70 3.30 15.59
N PRO A 92 -18.76 4.27 15.50
CA PRO A 92 -18.22 4.97 16.67
C PRO A 92 -19.23 5.86 17.38
N ASN A 93 -20.11 6.52 16.62
CA ASN A 93 -21.15 7.40 17.14
C ASN A 93 -22.50 7.07 16.50
N LYS A 94 -23.21 6.11 17.12
CA LYS A 94 -24.52 5.64 16.65
C LYS A 94 -25.59 6.75 16.65
N PRO A 95 -25.69 7.63 17.68
CA PRO A 95 -26.62 8.77 17.62
C PRO A 95 -26.41 9.69 16.40
N LEU A 96 -25.17 10.09 16.14
CA LEU A 96 -24.85 10.93 14.97
C LEU A 96 -25.11 10.19 13.66
N PHE A 97 -24.83 8.89 13.60
CA PHE A 97 -25.14 8.07 12.43
C PHE A 97 -26.64 8.10 12.11
N LEU A 98 -27.51 7.90 13.12
CA LEU A 98 -28.97 7.96 12.99
C LEU A 98 -29.46 9.34 12.52
N GLN A 99 -28.84 10.41 12.99
CA GLN A 99 -29.10 11.77 12.51
C GLN A 99 -28.72 11.92 11.02
N ASN A 100 -27.53 11.46 10.62
CA ASN A 100 -27.03 11.57 9.24
C ASN A 100 -27.87 10.76 8.24
N VAL A 101 -28.48 9.64 8.65
CA VAL A 101 -29.40 8.87 7.80
C VAL A 101 -30.86 9.36 7.87
N GLY A 102 -31.13 10.47 8.55
CA GLY A 102 -32.45 11.11 8.58
C GLY A 102 -33.49 10.46 9.49
N LEU A 103 -33.09 9.58 10.41
CA LEU A 103 -34.00 8.87 11.31
C LEU A 103 -34.36 9.64 12.60
N GLY A 104 -33.81 10.83 12.79
CA GLY A 104 -34.01 11.63 14.01
C GLY A 104 -35.49 11.94 14.30
N GLU A 105 -36.23 12.45 13.30
CA GLU A 105 -37.66 12.75 13.46
C GLU A 105 -38.50 11.49 13.69
N THR A 106 -38.20 10.40 12.97
CA THR A 106 -38.88 9.11 13.15
C THR A 106 -38.74 8.60 14.58
N ILE A 107 -37.55 8.70 15.18
CA ILE A 107 -37.32 8.31 16.57
C ILE A 107 -38.14 9.18 17.54
N ASN A 108 -38.15 10.50 17.33
CA ASN A 108 -38.92 11.42 18.17
C ASN A 108 -40.44 11.15 18.09
N LEU A 109 -40.97 10.92 16.89
CA LEU A 109 -42.37 10.57 16.68
C LEU A 109 -42.72 9.23 17.33
N ALA A 110 -41.85 8.22 17.20
CA ALA A 110 -42.05 6.92 17.81
C ALA A 110 -42.03 6.99 19.35
N ALA A 111 -41.16 7.82 19.93
CA ALA A 111 -41.09 8.03 21.38
C ALA A 111 -42.37 8.67 21.95
N GLY A 112 -43.05 9.52 21.16
CA GLY A 112 -44.32 10.15 21.53
C GLY A 112 -45.58 9.39 21.11
N ALA A 113 -45.45 8.24 20.43
CA ALA A 113 -46.59 7.51 19.89
C ALA A 113 -47.37 6.77 20.98
N LEU A 114 -48.70 6.85 20.93
CA LEU A 114 -49.60 6.03 21.75
C LEU A 114 -49.35 4.55 21.43
N GLN A 115 -49.00 3.76 22.45
CA GLN A 115 -48.84 2.31 22.33
C GLN A 115 -50.21 1.67 22.11
N LYS A 116 -50.32 0.77 21.12
CA LYS A 116 -51.59 0.13 20.71
C LYS A 116 -52.20 -0.83 21.75
N SER A 117 -51.57 -0.99 22.91
CA SER A 117 -52.04 -1.88 23.96
C SER A 117 -51.58 -1.37 25.33
N GLN A 118 -52.43 -0.58 25.96
CA GLN A 118 -52.91 -0.90 27.31
C GLN A 118 -54.32 -1.47 27.17
#